data_AF-A0A165MSQ7-F1
#
_entry.id   AF-A0A165MSQ7-F1
#
_cell.length_a   1.000
_cell.length_b   1.000
_cell.length_c   1.000
_cell.angle_alpha   90.00
_cell.angle_beta   90.00
_cell.angle_gamma   90.00
#
_symmetry.space_group_name_H-M   'P 1'
#
loop_
_entity.id
_entity.type
_entity.pdbx_description
1 polymer ?
#
loop_
_entity_poly.entity_id
_entity_poly.type
_entity_poly.pdbx_seq_one_letter_code
_entity_poly.pdbx_strand_id
1 'polypeptide(L)'
;MHGFCHDACGHLLCPTVYDWDKDTIREALQRKDKKLDISYQNWLNLLWRDGKSDPDNYHVGFLKNELIVKAALHVFRGPGVANSEEESPRVTRKHTAAIHGMTEITAGAIAYAAMLAHFALSSQSVFGPGGERSSGWPYRAFYQELIDYIEHKMSYNDHEELFKWWNE
;
A
#
# COMPACT_ATOMS: atom_id res chain seq x y z
N MET A 1 -12.99 -12.43 -7.57
CA MET A 1 -13.54 -11.98 -6.28
C MET A 1 -12.45 -11.17 -5.60
N HIS A 2 -12.73 -9.94 -5.14
CA HIS A 2 -11.77 -9.04 -4.50
C HIS A 2 -12.34 -8.57 -3.14
N GLY A 3 -11.55 -7.84 -2.35
CA GLY A 3 -11.95 -7.36 -1.02
C GLY A 3 -11.98 -8.46 0.04
N PHE A 4 -12.72 -8.23 1.13
CA PHE A 4 -12.80 -9.15 2.28
C PHE A 4 -13.43 -10.52 1.96
N CYS A 5 -14.10 -10.69 0.82
CA CYS A 5 -14.62 -11.98 0.38
C CYS A 5 -13.54 -12.94 -0.15
N HIS A 6 -12.34 -12.43 -0.45
CA HIS A 6 -11.20 -13.24 -0.87
C HIS A 6 -10.15 -13.28 0.24
N ASP A 7 -9.71 -14.47 0.64
CA ASP A 7 -8.91 -14.65 1.85
C ASP A 7 -7.60 -13.84 1.84
N ALA A 8 -6.79 -13.98 0.79
CA ALA A 8 -5.54 -13.23 0.68
C ALA A 8 -5.74 -11.70 0.61
N CYS A 9 -6.83 -11.23 -0.04
CA CYS A 9 -7.12 -9.80 -0.12
C CYS A 9 -7.60 -9.28 1.23
N GLY A 10 -8.46 -10.05 1.89
CA GLY A 10 -8.98 -9.74 3.21
C GLY A 10 -7.88 -9.67 4.26
N HIS A 11 -6.92 -10.61 4.23
CA HIS A 11 -5.75 -10.56 5.11
C HIS A 11 -4.95 -9.26 4.95
N LEU A 12 -4.67 -8.84 3.72
CA LEU A 12 -3.91 -7.60 3.45
C LEU A 12 -4.71 -6.33 3.74
N LEU A 13 -6.03 -6.35 3.53
CA LEU A 13 -6.94 -5.24 3.85
C LEU A 13 -7.33 -5.19 5.33
N CYS A 14 -7.00 -6.21 6.11
CA CYS A 14 -7.26 -6.24 7.53
C CYS A 14 -6.34 -5.21 8.23
N PRO A 15 -6.88 -4.33 9.07
CA PRO A 15 -6.06 -3.54 9.95
C PRO A 15 -5.19 -4.41 10.86
N THR A 16 -3.94 -4.00 11.09
CA THR A 16 -2.94 -4.68 11.94
C THR A 16 -3.39 -4.87 13.38
N VAL A 17 -4.34 -4.06 13.85
CA VAL A 17 -4.94 -4.17 15.19
C VAL A 17 -5.88 -5.36 15.33
N TYR A 18 -6.31 -5.97 14.23
CA TYR A 18 -7.18 -7.14 14.21
C TYR A 18 -6.46 -8.35 13.63
N ASP A 19 -6.90 -9.52 14.07
CA ASP A 19 -6.35 -10.80 13.66
C ASP A 19 -7.29 -11.46 12.65
N TRP A 20 -6.87 -11.50 11.38
CA TRP A 20 -7.64 -12.07 10.28
C TRP A 20 -7.91 -13.57 10.46
N ASP A 21 -7.02 -14.29 11.14
CA ASP A 21 -7.15 -15.74 11.33
C ASP A 21 -8.23 -16.09 12.36
N LYS A 22 -8.72 -15.09 13.10
CA LYS A 22 -9.92 -15.25 13.95
C LYS A 22 -11.18 -15.17 13.11
N ASP A 23 -11.91 -16.29 13.04
CA ASP A 23 -13.17 -16.42 12.32
C ASP A 23 -14.17 -15.29 12.64
N THR A 24 -14.26 -14.87 13.90
CA THR A 24 -15.17 -13.79 14.33
C THR A 24 -14.83 -12.45 13.71
N ILE A 25 -13.53 -12.12 13.58
CA ILE A 25 -13.04 -10.91 12.94
C ILE A 25 -13.26 -11.00 11.44
N ARG A 26 -12.85 -12.13 10.82
CA ARG A 26 -13.01 -12.36 9.38
C ARG A 26 -14.45 -12.21 8.94
N GLU A 27 -15.39 -12.86 9.65
CA GLU A 27 -16.82 -12.76 9.36
C GLU A 27 -17.36 -11.34 9.56
N ALA A 28 -16.94 -10.64 10.61
CA ALA A 28 -17.37 -9.27 10.87
C ALA A 28 -16.90 -8.30 9.76
N LEU A 29 -15.65 -8.44 9.30
CA LEU A 29 -15.09 -7.67 8.18
C LEU A 29 -15.81 -8.00 6.87
N GLN A 30 -16.08 -9.27 6.59
CA GLN A 30 -16.85 -9.72 5.42
C GLN A 30 -18.27 -9.16 5.40
N ARG A 31 -18.92 -9.08 6.57
CA ARG A 31 -20.26 -8.50 6.75
C ARG A 31 -20.25 -6.96 6.80
N LYS A 32 -19.07 -6.32 6.77
CA LYS A 32 -18.89 -4.87 6.94
C LYS A 32 -19.51 -4.36 8.25
N ASP A 33 -19.31 -5.10 9.33
CA ASP A 33 -19.78 -4.72 10.67
C ASP A 33 -19.12 -3.40 11.09
N LYS A 34 -19.96 -2.41 11.42
CA LYS A 34 -19.52 -1.06 11.82
C LYS A 34 -18.84 -1.04 13.19
N LYS A 35 -18.86 -2.14 13.94
CA LYS A 35 -18.13 -2.29 15.21
C LYS A 35 -16.63 -2.38 15.01
N LEU A 36 -16.18 -2.85 13.85
CA LEU A 36 -14.76 -2.89 13.52
C LEU A 36 -14.37 -1.58 12.84
N ASP A 37 -13.47 -0.85 13.48
CA ASP A 37 -12.91 0.36 12.89
C ASP A 37 -11.88 0.00 11.82
N ILE A 38 -12.33 0.05 10.56
CA ILE A 38 -11.50 -0.13 9.36
C ILE A 38 -11.13 1.23 8.75
N SER A 39 -11.02 2.30 9.55
CA SER A 39 -10.59 3.60 9.03
C SER A 39 -9.15 3.59 8.54
N TYR A 40 -8.80 4.57 7.72
CA TYR A 40 -7.44 4.78 7.21
C TYR A 40 -6.40 5.09 8.31
N GLN A 41 -6.86 5.38 9.54
CA GLN A 41 -6.01 5.62 10.70
C GLN A 41 -5.48 4.30 11.27
N ASN A 42 -6.21 3.20 11.07
CA ASN A 42 -5.73 1.87 11.42
C ASN A 42 -4.98 1.28 10.22
N TRP A 43 -3.68 1.14 10.42
CA TRP A 43 -2.75 0.69 9.40
C TRP A 43 -3.08 -0.73 8.93
N LEU A 44 -3.04 -0.93 7.62
CA LEU A 44 -3.40 -2.19 6.97
C LEU A 44 -2.19 -3.11 6.86
N ASN A 45 -2.38 -4.41 6.99
CA ASN A 45 -1.33 -5.43 6.79
C ASN A 45 -0.61 -5.26 5.44
N LEU A 46 -1.32 -4.79 4.41
CA LEU A 46 -0.79 -4.39 3.10
C LEU A 46 0.49 -3.54 3.18
N LEU A 47 0.63 -2.72 4.21
CA LEU A 47 1.76 -1.79 4.32
C LEU A 47 3.05 -2.49 4.71
N TRP A 48 3.01 -3.72 5.23
CA TRP A 48 4.21 -4.47 5.60
C TRP A 48 4.60 -5.51 4.56
N ARG A 49 5.91 -5.76 4.45
CA ARG A 49 6.46 -6.93 3.77
C ARG A 49 5.75 -8.19 4.26
N ASP A 50 5.36 -9.05 3.32
CA ASP A 50 4.64 -10.30 3.58
C ASP A 50 3.29 -10.15 4.32
N GLY A 51 2.76 -8.94 4.45
CA GLY A 51 1.51 -8.67 5.16
C GLY A 51 1.64 -8.72 6.68
N LYS A 52 2.85 -8.64 7.25
CA LYS A 52 3.09 -8.87 8.68
C LYS A 52 3.84 -7.72 9.32
N SER A 53 3.17 -7.00 10.23
CA SER A 53 3.85 -6.03 11.09
C SER A 53 4.50 -6.73 12.27
N ASP A 54 5.71 -6.32 12.62
CA ASP A 54 6.36 -6.73 13.87
C ASP A 54 5.88 -5.80 15.01
N PRO A 55 5.25 -6.32 16.08
CA PRO A 55 4.79 -5.53 17.21
C PRO A 55 5.93 -4.86 17.99
N ASP A 56 7.13 -5.44 17.99
CA ASP A 56 8.29 -4.93 18.70
C ASP A 56 9.07 -3.91 17.87
N ASN A 57 9.00 -4.02 16.53
CA ASN A 57 9.58 -3.05 15.62
C ASN A 57 8.70 -2.82 14.37
N TYR A 58 7.77 -1.89 14.50
CA TYR A 58 6.77 -1.58 13.49
C TYR A 58 7.35 -1.07 12.15
N HIS A 59 8.61 -0.62 12.12
CA HIS A 59 9.26 -0.14 10.89
C HIS A 59 9.87 -1.25 10.04
N VAL A 60 10.06 -2.45 10.59
CA VAL A 60 10.61 -3.59 9.85
C VAL A 60 9.66 -3.98 8.72
N GLY A 61 10.13 -3.85 7.47
CA GLY A 61 9.31 -4.18 6.30
C GLY A 61 8.21 -3.16 5.98
N PHE A 62 8.15 -2.04 6.70
CA PHE A 62 7.16 -1.00 6.51
C PHE A 62 7.26 -0.33 5.13
N LEU A 63 6.14 -0.23 4.42
CA LEU A 63 6.00 0.16 3.01
C LEU A 63 6.82 -0.69 2.02
N LYS A 64 7.25 -1.89 2.41
CA LYS A 64 8.06 -2.81 1.57
C LYS A 64 7.27 -4.03 1.08
N ASN A 65 5.94 -3.94 1.03
CA ASN A 65 5.08 -5.02 0.50
C ASN A 65 5.24 -5.15 -1.03
N GLU A 66 5.31 -6.39 -1.51
CA GLU A 66 5.53 -6.69 -2.93
C GLU A 66 4.46 -6.07 -3.85
N LEU A 67 3.20 -5.97 -3.41
CA LEU A 67 2.15 -5.34 -4.21
C LEU A 67 2.35 -3.83 -4.37
N ILE A 68 2.90 -3.17 -3.34
CA ILE A 68 3.25 -1.75 -3.39
C ILE A 68 4.41 -1.55 -4.37
N VAL A 69 5.43 -2.41 -4.30
CA VAL A 69 6.56 -2.40 -5.25
C VAL A 69 6.08 -2.59 -6.68
N LYS A 70 5.24 -3.61 -6.93
CA LYS A 70 4.67 -3.88 -8.25
C LYS A 70 3.83 -2.70 -8.75
N ALA A 71 3.04 -2.06 -7.89
CA ALA A 71 2.27 -0.87 -8.25
C ALA A 71 3.20 0.31 -8.62
N ALA A 72 4.26 0.55 -7.84
CA ALA A 72 5.25 1.58 -8.15
C ALA A 72 5.95 1.31 -9.49
N LEU A 73 6.44 0.08 -9.71
CA LEU A 73 7.09 -0.32 -10.97
C LEU A 73 6.15 -0.15 -12.15
N HIS A 74 4.88 -0.54 -12.01
CA HIS A 74 3.88 -0.38 -13.07
C HIS A 74 3.67 1.09 -13.44
N VAL A 75 3.62 2.00 -12.44
CA VAL A 75 3.44 3.44 -12.67
C VAL A 75 4.69 4.09 -13.28
N PHE A 76 5.88 3.78 -12.76
CA PHE A 76 7.11 4.49 -13.12
C PHE A 76 7.87 3.87 -14.31
N ARG A 77 7.77 2.55 -14.49
CA ARG A 77 8.48 1.79 -15.53
C ARG A 77 7.55 1.19 -16.60
N GLY A 78 6.24 1.21 -16.37
CA GLY A 78 5.23 0.67 -17.28
C GLY A 78 5.02 -0.86 -17.14
N PRO A 79 3.96 -1.40 -17.77
CA PRO A 79 3.50 -2.78 -17.54
C PRO A 79 4.50 -3.90 -17.87
N GLY A 80 5.49 -3.64 -18.73
CA GLY A 80 6.47 -4.65 -19.13
C GLY A 80 7.44 -5.05 -18.02
N VAL A 81 7.63 -4.22 -16.98
CA VAL A 81 8.57 -4.48 -15.88
C VAL A 81 7.91 -5.15 -14.68
N ALA A 82 6.64 -4.89 -14.45
CA ALA A 82 5.94 -5.39 -13.26
C ALA A 82 5.69 -6.92 -13.27
N ASN A 83 5.83 -7.57 -14.44
CA ASN A 83 5.54 -8.99 -14.66
C ASN A 83 6.79 -9.83 -15.03
N SER A 84 7.98 -9.24 -15.06
CA SER A 84 9.21 -9.95 -15.43
C SER A 84 10.01 -10.37 -14.20
N GLU A 85 10.42 -11.64 -14.13
CA GLU A 85 11.41 -12.15 -13.17
C GLU A 85 12.86 -11.78 -13.56
N GLU A 86 13.06 -11.07 -14.67
CA GLU A 86 14.37 -10.62 -15.15
C GLU A 86 14.74 -9.23 -14.59
N GLU A 87 16.00 -9.05 -14.18
CA GLU A 87 16.55 -7.79 -13.64
C GLU A 87 16.52 -6.61 -14.65
N SER A 88 16.28 -6.85 -15.94
CA SER A 88 16.20 -5.79 -16.95
C SER A 88 15.28 -6.15 -18.13
N PRO A 89 13.96 -6.02 -17.99
CA PRO A 89 13.03 -6.17 -19.11
C PRO A 89 13.20 -5.01 -20.09
N ARG A 90 13.37 -5.33 -21.37
CA ARG A 90 13.49 -4.35 -22.45
C ARG A 90 12.15 -3.64 -22.66
N VAL A 91 11.99 -2.44 -22.11
CA VAL A 91 10.79 -1.59 -22.33
C VAL A 91 11.01 -0.66 -23.53
N THR A 92 10.13 -0.75 -24.52
CA THR A 92 10.14 0.03 -25.77
C THR A 92 9.45 1.40 -25.68
N ARG A 93 8.96 1.81 -24.51
CA ARG A 93 8.39 3.14 -24.26
C ARG A 93 9.34 3.94 -23.37
N LYS A 94 9.68 5.17 -23.78
CA LYS A 94 10.46 6.12 -22.95
C LYS A 94 9.89 6.15 -21.53
N HIS A 95 10.72 5.77 -20.57
CA HIS A 95 10.41 5.67 -19.14
C HIS A 95 9.80 6.96 -18.61
N THR A 96 8.68 6.88 -17.89
CA THR A 96 8.07 8.05 -17.21
C THR A 96 9.04 8.68 -16.21
N ALA A 97 9.86 7.87 -15.52
CA ALA A 97 10.93 8.33 -14.65
C ALA A 97 11.99 9.19 -15.38
N ALA A 98 12.36 8.79 -16.61
CA ALA A 98 13.29 9.53 -17.46
C ALA A 98 12.66 10.81 -18.06
N ILE A 99 11.34 10.81 -18.26
CA ILE A 99 10.60 11.99 -18.75
C ILE A 99 10.47 13.06 -17.65
N HIS A 100 10.42 12.68 -16.37
CA HIS A 100 10.30 13.60 -15.25
C HIS A 100 11.59 13.84 -14.46
N GLY A 101 12.73 13.27 -14.88
CA GLY A 101 14.00 13.42 -14.16
C GLY A 101 13.96 12.89 -12.72
N MET A 102 13.05 11.95 -12.43
CA MET A 102 12.99 11.31 -11.11
C MET A 102 14.17 10.33 -11.00
N THR A 103 15.23 10.78 -10.34
CA THR A 103 16.40 9.96 -10.00
C THR A 103 16.17 9.14 -8.74
N GLU A 104 15.26 9.58 -7.87
CA GLU A 104 14.96 8.98 -6.57
C GLU A 104 13.45 8.90 -6.37
N ILE A 105 13.00 7.85 -5.68
CA ILE A 105 11.62 7.73 -5.25
C ILE A 105 11.31 8.78 -4.16
N THR A 106 10.09 9.30 -4.15
CA THR A 106 9.62 10.26 -3.12
C THR A 106 8.64 9.59 -2.17
N ALA A 107 8.42 10.15 -0.97
CA ALA A 107 7.37 9.66 -0.07
C ALA A 107 6.00 9.65 -0.76
N GLY A 108 5.71 10.68 -1.56
CA GLY A 108 4.48 10.76 -2.35
C GLY A 108 4.37 9.63 -3.39
N ALA A 109 5.47 9.26 -4.05
CA ALA A 109 5.47 8.12 -4.98
C ALA A 109 5.15 6.80 -4.26
N ILE A 110 5.74 6.56 -3.09
CA ILE A 110 5.50 5.36 -2.26
C ILE A 110 4.04 5.35 -1.77
N ALA A 111 3.55 6.46 -1.22
CA ALA A 111 2.19 6.60 -0.73
C ALA A 111 1.15 6.39 -1.86
N TYR A 112 1.42 6.92 -3.05
CA TYR A 112 0.56 6.72 -4.21
C TYR A 112 0.53 5.24 -4.66
N ALA A 113 1.68 4.57 -4.68
CA ALA A 113 1.74 3.14 -4.97
C ALA A 113 0.96 2.30 -3.95
N ALA A 114 1.03 2.65 -2.66
CA ALA A 114 0.26 2.00 -1.60
C ALA A 114 -1.26 2.17 -1.80
N MET A 115 -1.72 3.35 -2.19
CA MET A 115 -3.14 3.58 -2.53
C MET A 115 -3.59 2.72 -3.72
N LEU A 116 -2.76 2.60 -4.76
CA LEU A 116 -3.08 1.78 -5.94
C LEU A 116 -3.17 0.30 -5.58
N ALA A 117 -2.23 -0.20 -4.78
CA ALA A 117 -2.27 -1.58 -4.27
C ALA A 117 -3.54 -1.82 -3.43
N HIS A 118 -3.88 -0.90 -2.53
CA HIS A 118 -5.11 -0.97 -1.76
C HIS A 118 -6.35 -1.00 -2.66
N PHE A 119 -6.41 -0.11 -3.65
CA PHE A 119 -7.53 -0.04 -4.58
C PHE A 119 -7.71 -1.34 -5.37
N ALA A 120 -6.62 -1.91 -5.87
CA ALA A 120 -6.63 -3.19 -6.59
C ALA A 120 -7.13 -4.37 -5.72
N LEU A 121 -6.83 -4.35 -4.42
CA LEU A 121 -7.31 -5.35 -3.48
C LEU A 121 -8.76 -5.10 -3.04
N SER A 122 -9.17 -3.84 -2.98
CA SER A 122 -10.49 -3.43 -2.50
C SER A 122 -11.61 -3.88 -3.44
N SER A 123 -12.85 -3.90 -2.92
CA SER A 123 -14.05 -4.09 -3.75
C SER A 123 -14.57 -2.78 -4.37
N GLN A 124 -13.82 -1.68 -4.29
CA GLN A 124 -14.27 -0.38 -4.78
C GLN A 124 -14.12 -0.31 -6.30
N SER A 125 -15.16 0.15 -7.00
CA SER A 125 -15.17 0.19 -8.47
C SER A 125 -14.54 1.44 -9.08
N VAL A 126 -14.42 2.53 -8.31
CA VAL A 126 -13.93 3.83 -8.78
C VAL A 126 -12.81 4.32 -7.88
N PHE A 127 -11.66 4.62 -8.48
CA PHE A 127 -10.57 5.29 -7.76
C PHE A 127 -10.83 6.79 -7.72
N GLY A 128 -10.86 7.38 -6.53
CA GLY A 128 -11.16 8.79 -6.33
C GLY A 128 -10.89 9.20 -4.88
N PRO A 129 -11.03 10.49 -4.53
CA PRO A 129 -10.66 11.00 -3.21
C PRO A 129 -11.33 10.28 -2.03
N GLY A 130 -12.57 9.79 -2.20
CA GLY A 130 -13.31 9.01 -1.21
C GLY A 130 -13.66 9.77 0.08
N GLY A 131 -14.30 9.09 1.03
CA GLY A 131 -14.57 9.61 2.39
C GLY A 131 -15.93 10.28 2.61
N GLU A 132 -16.04 11.15 3.62
CA GLU A 132 -17.32 11.74 4.08
C GLU A 132 -18.13 12.44 2.97
N ARG A 133 -17.47 12.94 1.92
CA ARG A 133 -18.11 13.64 0.79
C ARG A 133 -18.37 12.74 -0.43
N SER A 134 -17.90 11.49 -0.43
CA SER A 134 -18.08 10.55 -1.54
C SER A 134 -17.96 9.10 -1.08
N SER A 135 -18.89 8.22 -1.47
CA SER A 135 -18.86 6.80 -1.11
C SER A 135 -17.50 6.14 -1.40
N GLY A 136 -16.98 5.35 -0.45
CA GLY A 136 -15.76 4.57 -0.62
C GLY A 136 -14.64 4.94 0.35
N TRP A 137 -13.51 4.25 0.22
CA TRP A 137 -12.31 4.44 1.04
C TRP A 137 -11.74 5.86 0.86
N PRO A 138 -11.40 6.59 1.94
CA PRO A 138 -10.91 7.97 1.89
C PRO A 138 -9.44 8.03 1.45
N TYR A 139 -9.17 7.74 0.18
CA TYR A 139 -7.84 7.72 -0.41
C TYR A 139 -7.06 9.02 -0.21
N ARG A 140 -7.73 10.18 -0.23
CA ARG A 140 -7.06 11.47 0.02
C ARG A 140 -6.47 11.55 1.43
N ALA A 141 -7.27 11.16 2.43
CA ALA A 141 -6.83 11.18 3.83
C ALA A 141 -5.76 10.12 4.08
N PHE A 142 -5.92 8.93 3.48
CA PHE A 142 -4.93 7.87 3.56
C PHE A 142 -3.57 8.28 2.99
N TYR A 143 -3.55 8.92 1.81
CA TYR A 143 -2.33 9.46 1.21
C TYR A 143 -1.63 10.47 2.11
N GLN A 144 -2.41 11.40 2.68
CA GLN A 144 -1.89 12.43 3.56
C GLN A 144 -1.32 11.84 4.85
N GLU A 145 -1.99 10.85 5.45
CA GLU A 145 -1.49 10.17 6.64
C GLU A 145 -0.17 9.44 6.36
N LEU A 146 -0.05 8.75 5.22
CA LEU A 146 1.19 8.09 4.84
C LEU A 146 2.34 9.08 4.66
N ILE A 147 2.11 10.19 3.94
CA ILE A 147 3.14 11.23 3.77
C ILE A 147 3.52 11.84 5.12
N ASP A 148 2.55 12.23 5.92
CA ASP A 148 2.80 12.84 7.22
C ASP A 148 3.60 11.89 8.13
N TYR A 149 3.28 10.60 8.08
CA TYR A 149 4.03 9.60 8.82
C TYR A 149 5.47 9.47 8.34
N ILE A 150 5.69 9.34 7.02
CA ILE A 150 7.03 9.21 6.44
C ILE A 150 7.87 10.45 6.73
N GLU A 151 7.35 11.65 6.43
CA GLU A 151 8.13 12.89 6.45
C GLU A 151 8.30 13.49 7.86
N HIS A 152 7.34 13.28 8.77
CA HIS A 152 7.31 13.99 10.06
C HIS A 152 7.32 13.09 11.30
N LYS A 153 6.85 11.84 11.21
CA LYS A 153 6.72 10.95 12.38
C LYS A 153 7.78 9.86 12.44
N MET A 154 8.33 9.46 11.30
CA MET A 154 9.36 8.44 11.21
C MET A 154 10.69 8.94 11.82
N SER A 155 11.43 8.06 12.48
CA SER A 155 12.77 8.41 12.94
C SER A 155 13.70 8.63 11.75
N TYR A 156 14.76 9.43 11.93
CA TYR A 156 15.75 9.68 10.87
C TYR A 156 16.34 8.38 10.30
N ASN A 157 16.64 7.41 11.18
CA ASN A 157 17.24 6.14 10.78
C ASN A 157 16.27 5.28 9.96
N ASP A 158 15.01 5.17 10.40
CA ASP A 158 14.00 4.38 9.68
C ASP A 158 13.65 5.02 8.33
N HIS A 159 13.63 6.35 8.29
CA HIS A 159 13.44 7.11 7.06
C HIS A 159 14.58 6.86 6.08
N GLU A 160 15.83 7.01 6.52
CA GLU A 160 17.00 6.73 5.68
C GLU A 160 17.01 5.27 5.19
N GLU A 161 16.70 4.30 6.05
CA GLU A 161 16.64 2.89 5.68
C GLU A 161 15.53 2.62 4.65
N LEU A 162 14.36 3.25 4.80
CA LEU A 162 13.26 3.12 3.84
C LEU A 162 13.67 3.64 2.46
N PHE A 163 14.19 4.87 2.40
CA PHE A 163 14.58 5.50 1.14
C PHE A 163 15.79 4.84 0.50
N LYS A 164 16.75 4.36 1.30
CA LYS A 164 17.86 3.56 0.80
C LYS A 164 17.35 2.29 0.14
N TRP A 165 16.47 1.53 0.81
CA TRP A 165 15.92 0.30 0.26
C TRP A 165 15.14 0.50 -1.05
N TRP A 166 14.40 1.60 -1.19
CA TRP A 166 13.64 1.88 -2.42
C TRP A 166 14.49 2.41 -3.59
N ASN A 167 15.67 2.98 -3.31
CA ASN A 167 16.57 3.54 -4.32
C ASN A 167 17.77 2.64 -4.63
N GLU A 168 17.91 1.50 -3.95
CA GLU A 168 18.79 0.38 -4.31
C GLU A 168 18.36 -0.27 -5.64
#